data_AF-A0A8H7FEJ0-F1
#
_entry.id   AF-A0A8H7FEJ0-F1
#
_cell.length_a   1.000
_cell.length_b   1.000
_cell.length_c   1.000
_cell.angle_alpha   90.00
_cell.angle_beta   90.00
_cell.angle_gamma   90.00
#
_symmetry.space_group_name_H-M   'P 1'
#
loop_
_entity.id
_entity.type
_entity.pdbx_description
1 polymer ?
#
loop_
_entity_poly.entity_id
_entity_poly.type
_entity_poly.pdbx_seq_one_letter_code
_entity_poly.pdbx_strand_id
1 'polypeptide(L)'
;MSTPLTLVYHKVQDIEIKLDLHLPANGRKGGNLPAVVTFHGGGLFIGDRGPGRYTLNWLRGMSLSLHHDKKKLKLNPSPDMCDAKEILFISADYRLLYPGTGFDEVEDVKALFQFLSTDVNSYLPEDFHINPSRIAVAGGSAGGYISRLASLHAKPRPVAMLNFFGMGGDFLTDYILSLKTPETISKFHWTTPSDADILALGEPKPLAKDPYYYDGVTNSVTTQSGRHILFSWHRLHGTLLDCLVGEEGFSVRLREMPYSEREAAIPAHVKELFPQANIDENFPPTFLAHGDEDYIVFVEESEHNYQQLQAVGVRSELHVVPGADHGLVLGDGKLAPGAEEVQRLGFEFLFSELIRYAAAAVATNPEKSSRAHGEYLRTHFKNMREVAAALTGLKVAKAYTYLSDVQDHKQIIPFRRFAGGIGRASQAKQFKTTKGRWPEKSVKFITRLIKNAESNADAKSIDVEDLVIKSIVVNQAPKTRRRTYRAHGRINPYQGHPCHVEVILVATDSEVERSKDKDAVATTSLAGLNRRQVARRRIEAARTA
;
A
#
# COMPACT_ATOMS: atom_id res chain seq x y z
N MET A 1 4.34 21.73 -12.53
CA MET A 1 4.17 20.30 -12.15
C MET A 1 4.27 19.48 -13.41
N SER A 2 4.88 18.28 -13.40
CA SER A 2 4.86 17.39 -14.56
C SER A 2 3.43 16.91 -14.84
N THR A 3 3.07 16.85 -16.12
CA THR A 3 1.82 16.27 -16.61
C THR A 3 1.78 14.77 -16.25
N PRO A 4 0.66 14.23 -15.73
CA PRO A 4 0.52 12.80 -15.50
C PRO A 4 0.57 12.01 -16.81
N LEU A 5 0.97 10.73 -16.71
CA LEU A 5 0.73 9.75 -17.75
C LEU A 5 -0.69 9.18 -17.56
N THR A 6 -1.61 9.54 -18.45
CA THR A 6 -2.97 8.99 -18.43
C THR A 6 -3.03 7.68 -19.19
N LEU A 7 -3.54 6.62 -18.54
CA LEU A 7 -3.69 5.28 -19.12
C LEU A 7 -5.13 4.80 -19.00
N VAL A 8 -5.59 4.00 -19.96
CA VAL A 8 -6.86 3.27 -19.88
C VAL A 8 -6.54 1.91 -19.28
N TYR A 9 -7.13 1.58 -18.12
CA TYR A 9 -6.90 0.30 -17.46
C TYR A 9 -8.04 -0.71 -17.68
N HIS A 10 -9.23 -0.22 -18.04
CA HIS A 10 -10.39 -1.05 -18.33
C HIS A 10 -11.28 -0.38 -19.37
N LYS A 11 -11.94 -1.17 -20.21
CA LYS A 11 -12.96 -0.70 -21.15
C LYS A 11 -14.22 -1.56 -21.04
N VAL A 12 -15.33 -0.96 -20.67
CA VAL A 12 -16.66 -1.60 -20.64
C VAL A 12 -17.53 -0.95 -21.70
N GLN A 13 -17.93 -1.72 -22.72
CA GLN A 13 -18.67 -1.20 -23.87
C GLN A 13 -17.93 0.01 -24.48
N ASP A 14 -18.56 1.19 -24.46
CA ASP A 14 -18.01 2.44 -24.98
C ASP A 14 -17.34 3.32 -23.90
N ILE A 15 -17.27 2.85 -22.66
CA ILE A 15 -16.69 3.59 -21.53
C ILE A 15 -15.24 3.17 -21.34
N GLU A 16 -14.33 4.14 -21.43
CA GLU A 16 -12.93 3.97 -21.03
C GLU A 16 -12.75 4.42 -19.59
N ILE A 17 -12.19 3.54 -18.76
CA ILE A 17 -11.91 3.80 -17.35
C ILE A 17 -10.41 4.02 -17.21
N LYS A 18 -10.05 5.17 -16.66
CA LYS A 18 -8.70 5.74 -16.78
C LYS A 18 -8.04 5.92 -15.42
N LEU A 19 -6.72 5.94 -15.45
CA LEU A 19 -5.89 6.37 -14.34
C LEU A 19 -4.89 7.43 -14.79
N ASP A 20 -4.48 8.27 -13.86
CA ASP A 20 -3.41 9.25 -14.02
C ASP A 20 -2.23 8.83 -13.13
N LEU A 21 -1.10 8.52 -13.77
CA LEU A 21 0.11 8.09 -13.09
C LEU A 21 1.12 9.25 -13.03
N HIS A 22 1.53 9.59 -11.82
CA HIS A 22 2.47 10.67 -11.55
C HIS A 22 3.84 10.10 -11.18
N LEU A 23 4.80 10.31 -12.08
CA LEU A 23 6.20 9.93 -11.87
C LEU A 23 6.92 10.91 -10.92
N PRO A 24 7.80 10.43 -10.03
CA PRO A 24 8.61 11.28 -9.18
C PRO A 24 9.67 12.04 -10.00
N ALA A 25 9.80 13.35 -9.79
CA ALA A 25 10.67 14.22 -10.58
C ALA A 25 12.17 13.87 -10.50
N ASN A 26 12.63 13.27 -9.40
CA ASN A 26 14.02 12.89 -9.13
C ASN A 26 14.15 11.41 -8.72
N GLY A 27 13.28 10.55 -9.25
CA GLY A 27 13.22 9.13 -8.91
C GLY A 27 14.53 8.38 -9.17
N ARG A 28 14.82 7.37 -8.34
CA ARG A 28 15.97 6.49 -8.53
C ARG A 28 15.75 5.64 -9.78
N LYS A 29 16.55 5.88 -10.81
CA LYS A 29 16.49 5.15 -12.09
C LYS A 29 16.73 3.66 -11.89
N GLY A 30 15.88 2.82 -12.50
CA GLY A 30 16.03 1.36 -12.56
C GLY A 30 15.50 0.58 -11.34
N GLY A 31 14.54 1.14 -10.58
CA GLY A 31 13.98 0.49 -9.38
C GLY A 31 12.52 0.04 -9.53
N ASN A 32 12.16 -1.05 -8.84
CA ASN A 32 10.78 -1.48 -8.60
C ASN A 32 10.17 -0.63 -7.47
N LEU A 33 9.45 0.42 -7.84
CA LEU A 33 8.92 1.44 -6.96
C LEU A 33 7.58 1.02 -6.31
N PRO A 34 7.37 1.29 -5.01
CA PRO A 34 6.05 1.25 -4.41
C PRO A 34 5.10 2.28 -5.06
N ALA A 35 3.80 2.02 -4.97
CA ALA A 35 2.78 2.95 -5.46
C ALA A 35 1.66 3.17 -4.44
N VAL A 36 0.98 4.30 -4.58
CA VAL A 36 -0.28 4.59 -3.89
C VAL A 36 -1.33 4.86 -4.95
N VAL A 37 -2.42 4.11 -4.88
CA VAL A 37 -3.63 4.35 -5.67
C VAL A 37 -4.59 5.18 -4.84
N THR A 38 -5.07 6.30 -5.39
CA THR A 38 -6.08 7.15 -4.77
C THR A 38 -7.38 7.12 -5.54
N PHE A 39 -8.47 6.99 -4.80
CA PHE A 39 -9.83 7.05 -5.33
C PHE A 39 -10.51 8.35 -4.91
N HIS A 40 -11.23 8.97 -5.84
CA HIS A 40 -11.93 10.22 -5.58
C HIS A 40 -13.21 10.01 -4.76
N GLY A 41 -13.57 11.01 -3.96
CA GLY A 41 -14.90 11.13 -3.36
C GLY A 41 -15.94 11.70 -4.34
N GLY A 42 -17.15 11.95 -3.83
CA GLY A 42 -18.29 12.44 -4.63
C GLY A 42 -19.59 11.67 -4.42
N GLY A 43 -19.73 11.00 -3.27
CA GLY A 43 -20.94 10.24 -2.94
C GLY A 43 -21.23 9.06 -3.87
N LEU A 44 -20.23 8.61 -4.66
CA LEU A 44 -20.32 7.59 -5.71
C LEU A 44 -21.09 8.02 -6.98
N PHE A 45 -21.65 9.23 -7.03
CA PHE A 45 -22.43 9.71 -8.19
C PHE A 45 -21.65 10.68 -9.10
N ILE A 46 -20.60 11.31 -8.56
CA ILE A 46 -19.77 12.31 -9.25
C ILE A 46 -18.28 12.15 -8.89
N GLY A 47 -17.43 12.89 -9.59
CA GLY A 47 -15.99 12.96 -9.36
C GLY A 47 -15.17 12.34 -10.49
N ASP A 48 -13.86 12.54 -10.41
CA ASP A 48 -12.90 12.02 -11.37
C ASP A 48 -11.50 11.94 -10.74
N ARG A 49 -10.56 11.31 -11.44
CA ARG A 49 -9.15 11.19 -11.05
C ARG A 49 -8.37 12.52 -11.00
N GLY A 50 -8.97 13.62 -11.46
CA GLY A 50 -8.40 14.96 -11.39
C GLY A 50 -8.26 15.49 -9.96
N PRO A 51 -7.61 16.66 -9.79
CA PRO A 51 -7.48 17.26 -8.48
C PRO A 51 -8.83 17.82 -7.99
N GLY A 52 -9.48 17.13 -7.04
CA GLY A 52 -10.71 17.57 -6.38
C GLY A 52 -10.56 17.79 -4.87
N ARG A 53 -11.62 18.30 -4.22
CA ARG A 53 -11.69 18.54 -2.76
C ARG A 53 -11.43 17.25 -1.96
N TYR A 54 -11.86 16.11 -2.49
CA TYR A 54 -11.82 14.80 -1.81
C TYR A 54 -10.85 13.78 -2.42
N THR A 55 -9.96 14.17 -3.34
CA THR A 55 -9.00 13.24 -4.01
C THR A 55 -7.67 13.08 -3.25
N LEU A 56 -7.60 13.52 -1.99
CA LEU A 56 -6.41 13.49 -1.12
C LEU A 56 -5.12 13.98 -1.80
N ASN A 57 -5.21 15.00 -2.66
CA ASN A 57 -4.08 15.53 -3.45
C ASN A 57 -2.86 15.94 -2.60
N TRP A 58 -3.08 16.25 -1.32
CA TRP A 58 -2.03 16.54 -0.36
C TRP A 58 -1.05 15.36 -0.20
N LEU A 59 -1.47 14.10 -0.39
CA LEU A 59 -0.58 12.93 -0.34
C LEU A 59 0.52 13.01 -1.40
N ARG A 60 0.15 13.37 -2.64
CA ARG A 60 1.10 13.66 -3.71
C ARG A 60 1.99 14.84 -3.33
N GLY A 61 1.40 15.88 -2.76
CA GLY A 61 2.13 17.05 -2.25
C GLY A 61 3.18 16.71 -1.20
N MET A 62 2.88 15.83 -0.24
CA MET A 62 3.81 15.43 0.83
C MET A 62 4.94 14.55 0.30
N SER A 63 4.66 13.66 -0.66
CA SER A 63 5.70 12.92 -1.39
C SER A 63 6.69 13.87 -2.10
N LEU A 64 6.21 15.00 -2.62
CA LEU A 64 7.03 16.01 -3.31
C LEU A 64 7.67 17.08 -2.36
N SER A 65 6.99 17.48 -1.30
CA SER A 65 7.31 18.64 -0.43
C SER A 65 8.42 18.36 0.60
N LEU A 66 8.74 17.08 0.85
CA LEU A 66 9.96 16.67 1.57
C LEU A 66 11.26 17.20 0.92
N HIS A 67 11.16 17.90 -0.22
CA HIS A 67 12.27 18.43 -0.99
C HIS A 67 12.53 19.94 -0.89
N HIS A 68 11.56 20.80 -0.52
CA HIS A 68 11.68 22.22 -0.90
C HIS A 68 11.64 23.29 0.18
N ASP A 69 11.17 23.04 1.40
CA ASP A 69 11.28 24.10 2.41
C ASP A 69 11.24 23.60 3.86
N LYS A 70 12.43 23.37 4.43
CA LYS A 70 12.59 23.12 5.88
C LYS A 70 12.09 24.28 6.76
N LYS A 71 11.74 25.44 6.17
CA LYS A 71 11.29 26.63 6.90
C LYS A 71 9.78 26.86 6.86
N LYS A 72 9.03 26.30 5.90
CA LYS A 72 7.56 26.51 5.82
C LYS A 72 6.73 25.49 6.61
N LEU A 73 7.18 24.24 6.72
CA LEU A 73 6.67 23.32 7.74
C LEU A 73 7.53 23.50 9.01
N LYS A 74 7.00 24.13 10.05
CA LYS A 74 7.67 24.28 11.37
C LYS A 74 7.70 22.96 12.17
N LEU A 75 7.84 21.81 11.51
CA LEU A 75 8.06 20.53 12.18
C LEU A 75 9.27 19.87 11.52
N ASN A 76 10.30 19.58 12.32
CA ASN A 76 11.50 18.89 11.88
C ASN A 76 11.14 17.46 11.43
N PRO A 77 11.11 17.12 10.13
CA PRO A 77 10.99 15.72 9.74
C PRO A 77 12.26 14.97 10.17
N SER A 78 12.11 13.72 10.60
CA SER A 78 13.26 12.91 10.98
C SER A 78 14.20 12.72 9.78
N PRO A 79 15.54 12.62 9.96
CA PRO A 79 16.50 12.44 8.88
C PRO A 79 16.25 11.20 7.99
N ASP A 80 15.42 10.26 8.45
CA ASP A 80 15.06 9.02 7.75
C ASP A 80 13.87 9.20 6.78
N MET A 81 13.16 10.34 6.82
CA MET A 81 12.04 10.66 5.90
C MET A 81 12.51 11.20 4.54
N CYS A 82 13.81 11.40 4.34
CA CYS A 82 14.37 11.99 3.12
C CYS A 82 14.35 11.07 1.88
N ASP A 83 13.87 9.83 2.01
CA ASP A 83 13.77 8.84 0.94
C ASP A 83 12.36 8.68 0.32
N ALA A 84 11.41 9.60 0.58
CA ALA A 84 10.12 9.65 -0.13
C ALA A 84 10.20 9.90 -1.66
N LYS A 85 11.42 9.89 -2.21
CA LYS A 85 11.78 10.05 -3.63
C LYS A 85 11.38 8.86 -4.52
N GLU A 86 10.65 7.89 -4.00
CA GLU A 86 10.50 6.56 -4.62
C GLU A 86 9.06 6.01 -4.63
N ILE A 87 8.02 6.81 -4.33
CA ILE A 87 6.61 6.35 -4.41
C ILE A 87 5.96 6.93 -5.68
N LEU A 88 5.31 6.05 -6.45
CA LEU A 88 4.45 6.43 -7.56
C LEU A 88 3.06 6.79 -7.03
N PHE A 89 2.48 7.87 -7.53
CA PHE A 89 1.12 8.27 -7.18
C PHE A 89 0.20 8.01 -8.37
N ILE A 90 -0.89 7.29 -8.14
CA ILE A 90 -1.85 6.88 -9.16
C ILE A 90 -3.21 7.37 -8.71
N SER A 91 -3.89 8.17 -9.52
CA SER A 91 -5.29 8.54 -9.29
C SER A 91 -6.16 7.78 -10.30
N ALA A 92 -7.18 7.07 -9.84
CA ALA A 92 -8.00 6.23 -10.70
C ALA A 92 -9.47 6.67 -10.71
N ASP A 93 -10.06 6.69 -11.91
CA ASP A 93 -11.51 6.75 -12.10
C ASP A 93 -12.14 5.40 -11.71
N TYR A 94 -13.45 5.38 -11.47
CA TYR A 94 -14.27 4.18 -11.34
C TYR A 94 -15.69 4.50 -11.83
N ARG A 95 -16.46 3.50 -12.27
CA ARG A 95 -17.86 3.68 -12.68
C ARG A 95 -18.69 4.23 -11.53
N LEU A 96 -19.41 5.31 -11.82
CA LEU A 96 -20.27 6.01 -10.90
C LEU A 96 -21.66 5.38 -10.87
N LEU A 97 -22.31 5.46 -9.72
CA LEU A 97 -23.70 5.06 -9.58
C LEU A 97 -24.61 5.88 -10.50
N TYR A 98 -25.77 5.30 -10.82
CA TYR A 98 -26.81 5.86 -11.70
C TYR A 98 -26.40 5.90 -13.19
N PRO A 99 -26.59 4.84 -14.00
CA PRO A 99 -27.20 3.56 -13.65
C PRO A 99 -26.21 2.50 -13.15
N GLY A 100 -24.92 2.84 -12.99
CA GLY A 100 -23.93 1.92 -12.41
C GLY A 100 -24.32 1.50 -11.00
N THR A 101 -23.73 0.40 -10.55
CA THR A 101 -23.93 -0.25 -9.26
C THR A 101 -22.59 -0.50 -8.57
N GLY A 102 -22.62 -0.92 -7.32
CA GLY A 102 -21.41 -1.34 -6.60
C GLY A 102 -20.71 -2.54 -7.24
N PHE A 103 -21.41 -3.36 -8.04
CA PHE A 103 -20.77 -4.44 -8.78
C PHE A 103 -19.83 -3.92 -9.87
N ASP A 104 -20.22 -2.83 -10.53
CA ASP A 104 -19.37 -2.13 -11.51
C ASP A 104 -18.10 -1.59 -10.83
N GLU A 105 -18.25 -1.01 -9.63
CA GLU A 105 -17.13 -0.51 -8.83
C GLU A 105 -16.17 -1.63 -8.40
N VAL A 106 -16.70 -2.78 -7.97
CA VAL A 106 -15.89 -3.97 -7.63
C VAL A 106 -15.16 -4.52 -8.86
N GLU A 107 -15.83 -4.59 -10.02
CA GLU A 107 -15.20 -5.00 -11.28
C GLU A 107 -14.05 -4.06 -11.66
N ASP A 108 -14.26 -2.74 -11.53
CA ASP A 108 -13.26 -1.73 -11.85
C ASP A 108 -12.04 -1.80 -10.94
N VAL A 109 -12.26 -2.02 -9.63
CA VAL A 109 -11.20 -2.25 -8.66
C VAL A 109 -10.39 -3.51 -9.00
N LYS A 110 -11.06 -4.63 -9.30
CA LYS A 110 -10.40 -5.89 -9.69
C LYS A 110 -9.56 -5.68 -10.95
N ALA A 111 -10.12 -5.00 -11.94
CA ALA A 111 -9.42 -4.71 -13.20
C ALA A 111 -8.24 -3.76 -13.05
N LEU A 112 -8.37 -2.72 -12.23
CA LEU A 112 -7.27 -1.79 -11.95
C LEU A 112 -6.08 -2.54 -11.38
N PHE A 113 -6.28 -3.39 -10.37
CA PHE A 113 -5.18 -4.11 -9.75
C PHE A 113 -4.61 -5.20 -10.65
N GLN A 114 -5.43 -5.83 -11.49
CA GLN A 114 -4.95 -6.70 -12.56
C GLN A 114 -4.00 -5.92 -13.48
N PHE A 115 -4.45 -4.79 -14.04
CA PHE A 115 -3.66 -3.93 -14.92
C PHE A 115 -2.36 -3.44 -14.28
N LEU A 116 -2.40 -3.04 -13.01
CA LEU A 116 -1.21 -2.61 -12.25
C LEU A 116 -0.23 -3.75 -11.99
N SER A 117 -0.70 -5.01 -12.01
CA SER A 117 0.14 -6.19 -11.79
C SER A 117 0.77 -6.76 -13.06
N THR A 118 0.18 -6.51 -14.23
CA THR A 118 0.61 -7.10 -15.50
C THR A 118 1.13 -6.06 -16.49
N ASP A 119 0.31 -5.07 -16.83
CA ASP A 119 0.48 -4.31 -18.07
C ASP A 119 1.12 -2.95 -17.86
N VAL A 120 0.88 -2.32 -16.70
CA VAL A 120 1.26 -0.93 -16.43
C VAL A 120 2.74 -0.64 -16.71
N ASN A 121 3.63 -1.59 -16.41
CA ASN A 121 5.08 -1.42 -16.58
C ASN A 121 5.49 -1.27 -18.05
N SER A 122 4.71 -1.79 -18.99
CA SER A 122 4.97 -1.62 -20.43
C SER A 122 4.72 -0.19 -20.92
N TYR A 123 3.96 0.60 -20.16
CA TYR A 123 3.65 2.01 -20.47
C TYR A 123 4.61 2.99 -19.77
N LEU A 124 5.43 2.52 -18.84
CA LEU A 124 6.37 3.35 -18.11
C LEU A 124 7.68 3.54 -18.88
N PRO A 125 8.38 4.67 -18.71
CA PRO A 125 9.75 4.80 -19.21
C PRO A 125 10.65 3.72 -18.61
N GLU A 126 11.67 3.24 -19.34
CA GLU A 126 12.54 2.11 -18.95
C GLU A 126 13.14 2.22 -17.53
N ASP A 127 13.33 3.46 -17.05
CA ASP A 127 13.87 3.75 -15.72
C ASP A 127 12.88 3.52 -14.56
N PHE A 128 11.59 3.27 -14.84
CA PHE A 128 10.52 3.18 -13.85
C PHE A 128 9.73 1.87 -13.95
N HIS A 129 9.60 1.16 -12.84
CA HIS A 129 8.74 -0.01 -12.73
C HIS A 129 7.93 0.07 -11.45
N ILE A 130 6.64 -0.27 -11.50
CA ILE A 130 5.78 -0.48 -10.34
C ILE A 130 6.06 -1.86 -9.76
N ASN A 131 6.17 -1.93 -8.44
CA ASN A 131 6.12 -3.19 -7.71
C ASN A 131 4.66 -3.50 -7.31
N PRO A 132 4.00 -4.47 -7.95
CA PRO A 132 2.60 -4.78 -7.65
C PRO A 132 2.37 -5.39 -6.27
N SER A 133 3.43 -5.89 -5.63
CA SER A 133 3.38 -6.35 -4.23
C SER A 133 3.58 -5.22 -3.21
N ARG A 134 3.69 -3.96 -3.66
CA ARG A 134 3.89 -2.77 -2.82
C ARG A 134 2.98 -1.62 -3.27
N ILE A 135 1.69 -1.93 -3.42
CA ILE A 135 0.66 -0.95 -3.73
C ILE A 135 -0.18 -0.73 -2.47
N ALA A 136 -0.31 0.52 -2.05
CA ALA A 136 -1.27 0.93 -1.02
C ALA A 136 -2.45 1.65 -1.67
N VAL A 137 -3.58 1.71 -0.96
CA VAL A 137 -4.78 2.43 -1.41
C VAL A 137 -5.11 3.56 -0.46
N ALA A 138 -5.67 4.63 -0.98
CA ALA A 138 -6.17 5.74 -0.19
C ALA A 138 -7.42 6.36 -0.80
N GLY A 139 -8.29 6.90 0.05
CA GLY A 139 -9.47 7.59 -0.44
C GLY A 139 -10.15 8.43 0.64
N GLY A 140 -10.80 9.49 0.19
CA GLY A 140 -11.64 10.35 1.02
C GLY A 140 -13.12 10.17 0.70
N SER A 141 -14.02 10.29 1.68
CA SER A 141 -15.47 10.22 1.43
C SER A 141 -15.85 8.89 0.73
N ALA A 142 -16.60 8.94 -0.37
CA ALA A 142 -16.89 7.79 -1.23
C ALA A 142 -15.63 7.02 -1.73
N GLY A 143 -14.50 7.71 -1.95
CA GLY A 143 -13.24 7.05 -2.30
C GLY A 143 -12.68 6.17 -1.17
N GLY A 144 -13.06 6.45 0.08
CA GLY A 144 -12.77 5.58 1.23
C GLY A 144 -13.49 4.23 1.12
N TYR A 145 -14.74 4.23 0.63
CA TYR A 145 -15.47 2.99 0.35
C TYR A 145 -14.82 2.19 -0.80
N ILE A 146 -14.43 2.84 -1.90
CA ILE A 146 -13.69 2.18 -2.99
C ILE A 146 -12.34 1.61 -2.51
N SER A 147 -11.65 2.31 -1.60
CA SER A 147 -10.42 1.81 -0.98
C SER A 147 -10.67 0.55 -0.13
N ARG A 148 -11.83 0.45 0.53
CA ARG A 148 -12.24 -0.78 1.24
C ARG A 148 -12.55 -1.91 0.27
N LEU A 149 -13.27 -1.63 -0.83
CA LEU A 149 -13.50 -2.62 -1.89
C LEU A 149 -12.17 -3.13 -2.46
N ALA A 150 -11.19 -2.26 -2.72
CA ALA A 150 -9.86 -2.65 -3.14
C ALA A 150 -9.15 -3.54 -2.12
N SER A 151 -9.28 -3.24 -0.84
CA SER A 151 -8.68 -4.02 0.24
C SER A 151 -9.27 -5.44 0.35
N LEU A 152 -10.54 -5.63 -0.03
CA LEU A 152 -11.23 -6.91 -0.01
C LEU A 152 -11.02 -7.72 -1.29
N HIS A 153 -11.14 -7.06 -2.44
CA HIS A 153 -11.38 -7.73 -3.73
C HIS A 153 -10.19 -7.72 -4.68
N ALA A 154 -9.25 -6.80 -4.50
CA ALA A 154 -8.12 -6.66 -5.41
C ALA A 154 -7.10 -7.79 -5.27
N LYS A 155 -6.44 -8.11 -6.39
CA LYS A 155 -5.32 -9.05 -6.46
C LYS A 155 -4.20 -8.44 -7.33
N PRO A 156 -2.96 -8.31 -6.81
CA PRO A 156 -2.55 -8.50 -5.42
C PRO A 156 -3.29 -7.56 -4.46
N ARG A 157 -3.48 -8.00 -3.20
CA ARG A 157 -4.12 -7.17 -2.18
C ARG A 157 -3.24 -5.97 -1.85
N PRO A 158 -3.82 -4.77 -1.60
CA PRO A 158 -3.07 -3.62 -1.12
C PRO A 158 -2.30 -3.95 0.17
N VAL A 159 -1.14 -3.33 0.36
CA VAL A 159 -0.31 -3.54 1.57
C VAL A 159 -0.69 -2.64 2.73
N ALA A 160 -1.45 -1.57 2.47
CA ALA A 160 -1.98 -0.64 3.46
C ALA A 160 -3.16 0.15 2.88
N MET A 161 -4.02 0.65 3.76
CA MET A 161 -5.13 1.53 3.42
C MET A 161 -5.09 2.83 4.24
N LEU A 162 -5.28 3.98 3.57
CA LEU A 162 -5.64 5.24 4.21
C LEU A 162 -7.11 5.57 3.93
N ASN A 163 -7.88 5.86 4.96
CA ASN A 163 -9.27 6.23 4.80
C ASN A 163 -9.54 7.53 5.59
N PHE A 164 -9.89 8.58 4.86
CA PHE A 164 -10.12 9.93 5.42
C PHE A 164 -11.60 10.27 5.27
N PHE A 165 -12.31 10.49 6.38
CA PHE A 165 -13.74 10.85 6.40
C PHE A 165 -14.58 9.99 5.45
N GLY A 166 -14.24 8.71 5.34
CA GLY A 166 -14.78 7.83 4.32
C GLY A 166 -15.98 7.04 4.77
N MET A 167 -16.87 6.77 3.82
CA MET A 167 -18.08 5.97 4.03
C MET A 167 -17.80 4.47 3.89
N GLY A 168 -18.82 3.67 4.13
CA GLY A 168 -18.76 2.20 4.04
C GLY A 168 -18.39 1.54 5.35
N GLY A 169 -18.37 2.32 6.43
CA GLY A 169 -18.25 1.93 7.83
C GLY A 169 -19.30 0.91 8.21
N ASP A 170 -20.54 1.37 8.27
CA ASP A 170 -21.73 0.60 8.51
C ASP A 170 -22.93 1.16 7.73
N PHE A 171 -23.14 0.57 6.56
CA PHE A 171 -24.26 0.93 5.69
C PHE A 171 -25.65 0.54 6.22
N LEU A 172 -25.74 -0.16 7.35
CA LEU A 172 -27.01 -0.67 7.88
C LEU A 172 -27.60 0.23 8.96
N THR A 173 -26.94 1.34 9.28
CA THR A 173 -27.42 2.31 10.27
C THR A 173 -28.68 3.04 9.80
N ASP A 174 -29.48 3.52 10.75
CA ASP A 174 -30.60 4.43 10.44
C ASP A 174 -30.10 5.74 9.83
N TYR A 175 -28.86 6.14 10.12
CA TYR A 175 -28.19 7.23 9.44
C TYR A 175 -28.22 7.04 7.91
N ILE A 176 -27.96 5.83 7.41
CA ILE A 176 -28.04 5.51 5.98
C ILE A 176 -29.49 5.31 5.53
N LEU A 177 -30.24 4.49 6.26
CA LEU A 177 -31.51 3.95 5.80
C LEU A 177 -32.72 4.84 6.05
N SER A 178 -32.73 5.72 7.05
CA SER A 178 -33.94 6.48 7.41
C SER A 178 -34.30 7.53 6.35
N LEU A 179 -35.60 7.82 6.24
CA LEU A 179 -36.07 9.06 5.62
C LEU A 179 -35.52 10.25 6.41
N LYS A 180 -35.19 11.31 5.69
CA LYS A 180 -34.71 12.57 6.26
C LYS A 180 -35.59 13.71 5.82
N THR A 181 -35.47 14.83 6.51
CA THR A 181 -36.13 16.06 6.11
C THR A 181 -35.17 16.95 5.31
N PRO A 182 -35.68 17.86 4.46
CA PRO A 182 -34.86 18.87 3.79
C PRO A 182 -33.92 19.64 4.74
N GLU A 183 -34.36 19.92 5.97
CA GLU A 183 -33.54 20.62 6.97
C GLU A 183 -32.35 19.78 7.46
N THR A 184 -32.49 18.45 7.45
CA THR A 184 -31.38 17.55 7.78
C THR A 184 -30.35 17.53 6.64
N ILE A 185 -30.82 17.53 5.39
CA ILE A 185 -29.96 17.50 4.20
C ILE A 185 -29.25 18.83 3.96
N SER A 186 -29.88 19.96 4.29
CA SER A 186 -29.30 21.29 4.07
C SER A 186 -28.00 21.52 4.85
N LYS A 187 -27.78 20.76 5.93
CA LYS A 187 -26.50 20.74 6.68
C LYS A 187 -25.33 20.15 5.89
N PHE A 188 -25.59 19.42 4.81
CA PHE A 188 -24.53 18.90 3.93
C PHE A 188 -23.98 19.98 2.98
N HIS A 189 -24.52 21.20 3.03
CA HIS A 189 -24.20 22.31 2.12
C HIS A 189 -24.44 22.00 0.64
N TRP A 190 -25.21 20.94 0.35
CA TRP A 190 -25.58 20.55 -1.00
C TRP A 190 -27.05 20.89 -1.24
N THR A 191 -27.38 21.25 -2.48
CA THR A 191 -28.76 21.57 -2.89
C THR A 191 -29.68 20.41 -2.54
N THR A 192 -30.84 20.71 -1.93
CA THR A 192 -31.91 19.72 -1.75
C THR A 192 -32.69 19.63 -3.07
N PRO A 193 -32.61 18.51 -3.80
CA PRO A 193 -33.31 18.38 -5.07
C PRO A 193 -34.81 18.18 -4.91
N SER A 194 -35.56 18.69 -5.88
CA SER A 194 -36.97 18.38 -6.11
C SER A 194 -37.14 17.22 -7.10
N ASP A 195 -38.33 16.63 -7.17
CA ASP A 195 -38.68 15.62 -8.17
C ASP A 195 -38.43 16.11 -9.60
N ALA A 196 -38.69 17.40 -9.86
CA ALA A 196 -38.46 18.01 -11.16
C ALA A 196 -36.97 18.06 -11.52
N ASP A 197 -36.09 18.26 -10.55
CA ASP A 197 -34.64 18.26 -10.76
C ASP A 197 -34.14 16.86 -11.14
N ILE A 198 -34.70 15.81 -10.50
CA ILE A 198 -34.37 14.41 -10.81
C ILE A 198 -34.87 14.04 -12.21
N LEU A 199 -36.10 14.42 -12.56
CA LEU A 199 -36.66 14.20 -13.90
C LEU A 199 -35.85 14.93 -14.98
N ALA A 200 -35.30 16.11 -14.67
CA ALA A 200 -34.49 16.90 -15.60
C ALA A 200 -33.13 16.26 -15.95
N LEU A 201 -32.65 15.28 -15.15
CA LEU A 201 -31.44 14.52 -15.49
C LEU A 201 -31.61 13.66 -16.76
N GLY A 202 -32.85 13.33 -17.13
CA GLY A 202 -33.18 12.52 -18.29
C GLY A 202 -32.75 11.05 -18.13
N GLU A 203 -32.56 10.37 -19.26
CA GLU A 203 -32.17 8.95 -19.28
C GLU A 203 -30.77 8.73 -18.67
N PRO A 204 -30.64 7.86 -17.66
CA PRO A 204 -29.35 7.57 -17.03
C PRO A 204 -28.34 6.96 -18.01
N LYS A 205 -27.12 7.50 -18.02
CA LYS A 205 -26.01 6.97 -18.84
C LYS A 205 -24.85 6.50 -17.97
N PRO A 206 -24.28 5.30 -18.18
CA PRO A 206 -23.07 4.89 -17.47
C PRO A 206 -21.93 5.92 -17.60
N LEU A 207 -21.30 6.30 -16.49
CA LEU A 207 -20.15 7.21 -16.46
C LEU A 207 -19.03 6.63 -15.59
N ALA A 208 -17.78 6.74 -16.04
CA ALA A 208 -16.60 6.49 -15.23
C ALA A 208 -16.02 7.76 -14.58
N LYS A 209 -16.52 8.93 -14.98
CA LYS A 209 -16.13 10.22 -14.43
C LYS A 209 -17.23 11.24 -14.63
N ASP A 210 -17.35 12.15 -13.69
CA ASP A 210 -18.18 13.35 -13.78
C ASP A 210 -17.54 14.45 -12.93
N PRO A 211 -16.54 15.16 -13.49
CA PRO A 211 -15.81 16.21 -12.79
C PRO A 211 -16.77 17.27 -12.27
N TYR A 212 -16.53 17.74 -11.04
CA TYR A 212 -17.35 18.77 -10.40
C TYR A 212 -16.60 20.08 -10.22
N TYR A 213 -17.37 21.16 -10.25
CA TYR A 213 -16.93 22.49 -9.86
C TYR A 213 -17.42 22.79 -8.45
N TYR A 214 -16.54 23.36 -7.63
CA TYR A 214 -16.85 23.82 -6.29
C TYR A 214 -16.79 25.34 -6.24
N ASP A 215 -17.88 25.97 -5.84
CA ASP A 215 -17.94 27.40 -5.57
C ASP A 215 -17.72 27.65 -4.08
N GLY A 216 -16.54 28.18 -3.73
CA GLY A 216 -16.17 28.48 -2.35
C GLY A 216 -16.93 29.65 -1.73
N VAL A 217 -17.66 30.46 -2.52
CA VAL A 217 -18.48 31.57 -2.00
C VAL A 217 -19.85 31.05 -1.56
N THR A 218 -20.46 30.20 -2.38
CA THR A 218 -21.79 29.62 -2.10
C THR A 218 -21.71 28.27 -1.38
N ASN A 219 -20.51 27.71 -1.23
CA ASN A 219 -20.24 26.34 -0.75
C ASN A 219 -21.01 25.27 -1.54
N SER A 220 -21.26 25.53 -2.83
CA SER A 220 -22.05 24.65 -3.70
C SER A 220 -21.17 23.80 -4.62
N VAL A 221 -21.69 22.63 -4.98
CA VAL A 221 -21.06 21.70 -5.93
C VAL A 221 -21.97 21.57 -7.15
N THR A 222 -21.41 21.69 -8.35
CA THR A 222 -22.14 21.48 -9.61
C THR A 222 -21.36 20.61 -10.57
N THR A 223 -22.07 19.93 -11.47
CA THR A 223 -21.51 19.10 -12.54
C THR A 223 -22.21 19.39 -13.85
N GLN A 224 -21.55 19.11 -14.97
CA GLN A 224 -22.17 19.24 -16.30
C GLN A 224 -23.36 18.29 -16.47
N SER A 225 -23.29 17.11 -15.85
CA SER A 225 -24.34 16.10 -15.91
C SER A 225 -25.59 16.42 -15.06
N GLY A 226 -25.47 17.34 -14.09
CA GLY A 226 -26.48 17.56 -13.06
C GLY A 226 -26.47 16.54 -11.91
N ARG A 227 -25.69 15.46 -11.98
CA ARG A 227 -25.72 14.33 -11.02
C ARG A 227 -25.29 14.65 -9.59
N HIS A 228 -24.70 15.82 -9.34
CA HIS A 228 -24.32 16.27 -8.00
C HIS A 228 -25.48 16.24 -6.99
N ILE A 229 -26.73 16.31 -7.45
CA ILE A 229 -27.91 16.23 -6.59
C ILE A 229 -28.27 14.81 -6.12
N LEU A 230 -27.79 13.77 -6.81
CA LEU A 230 -28.24 12.39 -6.57
C LEU A 230 -27.88 11.88 -5.18
N PHE A 231 -26.69 12.23 -4.68
CA PHE A 231 -26.30 11.85 -3.32
C PHE A 231 -27.30 12.41 -2.31
N SER A 232 -27.58 13.72 -2.35
CA SER A 232 -28.58 14.36 -1.47
C SER A 232 -29.97 13.72 -1.60
N TRP A 233 -30.41 13.43 -2.83
CA TRP A 233 -31.68 12.76 -3.10
C TRP A 233 -31.78 11.38 -2.42
N HIS A 234 -30.77 10.53 -2.61
CA HIS A 234 -30.76 9.19 -2.03
C HIS A 234 -30.58 9.22 -0.51
N ARG A 235 -29.87 10.22 0.03
CA ARG A 235 -29.78 10.44 1.48
C ARG A 235 -31.12 10.87 2.07
N LEU A 236 -31.85 11.76 1.38
CA LEU A 236 -33.18 12.25 1.78
C LEU A 236 -34.19 11.10 1.86
N HIS A 237 -34.20 10.23 0.85
CA HIS A 237 -35.13 9.11 0.73
C HIS A 237 -34.63 7.83 1.40
N GLY A 238 -33.39 7.80 1.89
CA GLY A 238 -32.74 6.62 2.46
C GLY A 238 -32.63 5.46 1.46
N THR A 239 -32.47 5.75 0.16
CA THR A 239 -32.45 4.76 -0.95
C THR A 239 -31.06 4.60 -1.57
N LEU A 240 -30.00 5.02 -0.86
CA LEU A 240 -28.63 4.88 -1.35
C LEU A 240 -28.25 3.43 -1.67
N LEU A 241 -28.71 2.48 -0.84
CA LEU A 241 -28.39 1.07 -1.05
C LEU A 241 -29.11 0.49 -2.27
N ASP A 242 -30.31 0.94 -2.61
CA ASP A 242 -31.00 0.53 -3.84
C ASP A 242 -30.13 0.78 -5.07
N CYS A 243 -29.45 1.94 -5.14
CA CYS A 243 -28.49 2.23 -6.21
C CYS A 243 -27.22 1.39 -6.10
N LEU A 244 -26.72 1.18 -4.88
CA LEU A 244 -25.52 0.38 -4.66
C LEU A 244 -25.71 -1.07 -5.12
N VAL A 245 -26.82 -1.71 -4.75
CA VAL A 245 -27.11 -3.10 -5.13
C VAL A 245 -27.80 -3.23 -6.49
N GLY A 246 -28.40 -2.16 -7.02
CA GLY A 246 -29.19 -2.21 -8.25
C GLY A 246 -30.57 -2.87 -8.06
N GLU A 247 -31.11 -2.88 -6.84
CA GLU A 247 -32.41 -3.48 -6.50
C GLU A 247 -33.33 -2.45 -5.85
N GLU A 248 -34.45 -2.13 -6.50
CA GLU A 248 -35.48 -1.26 -5.93
C GLU A 248 -36.11 -1.87 -4.68
N GLY A 249 -36.29 -1.06 -3.63
CA GLY A 249 -36.87 -1.47 -2.36
C GLY A 249 -35.92 -2.21 -1.43
N PHE A 250 -34.63 -2.34 -1.79
CA PHE A 250 -33.62 -2.95 -0.93
C PHE A 250 -33.49 -2.21 0.41
N SER A 251 -33.31 -0.89 0.38
CA SER A 251 -33.23 -0.07 1.60
C SER A 251 -34.50 -0.12 2.43
N VAL A 252 -35.68 -0.15 1.79
CA VAL A 252 -36.98 -0.18 2.50
C VAL A 252 -37.11 -1.46 3.31
N ARG A 253 -36.78 -2.62 2.73
CA ARG A 253 -36.79 -3.91 3.43
C ARG A 253 -35.90 -3.89 4.68
N LEU A 254 -34.68 -3.34 4.58
CA LEU A 254 -33.78 -3.25 5.73
C LEU A 254 -34.25 -2.24 6.77
N ARG A 255 -34.84 -1.12 6.34
CA ARG A 255 -35.36 -0.07 7.24
C ARG A 255 -36.47 -0.59 8.15
N GLU A 256 -37.31 -1.49 7.66
CA GLU A 256 -38.40 -2.10 8.43
C GLU A 256 -37.91 -3.09 9.50
N MET A 257 -36.64 -3.48 9.46
CA MET A 257 -36.04 -4.42 10.40
C MET A 257 -35.30 -3.69 11.54
N PRO A 258 -35.26 -4.28 12.75
CA PRO A 258 -34.33 -3.86 13.80
C PRO A 258 -32.89 -3.93 13.30
N TYR A 259 -32.04 -2.98 13.72
CA TYR A 259 -30.64 -2.92 13.30
C TYR A 259 -29.89 -4.26 13.46
N SER A 260 -30.11 -4.96 14.57
CA SER A 260 -29.47 -6.25 14.87
C SER A 260 -29.78 -7.38 13.88
N GLU A 261 -30.84 -7.24 13.07
CA GLU A 261 -31.26 -8.27 12.10
C GLU A 261 -30.82 -7.93 10.67
N ARG A 262 -30.45 -6.67 10.39
CA ARG A 262 -30.20 -6.17 9.04
C ARG A 262 -29.05 -6.88 8.34
N GLU A 263 -27.95 -7.15 9.03
CA GLU A 263 -26.77 -7.78 8.41
C GLU A 263 -27.07 -9.23 7.97
N ALA A 264 -27.79 -9.98 8.81
CA ALA A 264 -28.21 -11.34 8.49
C ALA A 264 -29.23 -11.39 7.33
N ALA A 265 -29.97 -10.29 7.11
CA ALA A 265 -30.91 -10.15 6.01
C ALA A 265 -30.26 -9.80 4.66
N ILE A 266 -28.95 -9.46 4.63
CA ILE A 266 -28.24 -9.17 3.37
C ILE A 266 -28.15 -10.45 2.53
N PRO A 267 -28.72 -10.47 1.31
CA PRO A 267 -28.62 -11.62 0.42
C PRO A 267 -27.17 -11.91 0.03
N ALA A 268 -26.84 -13.20 -0.12
CA ALA A 268 -25.48 -13.64 -0.40
C ALA A 268 -24.88 -13.04 -1.70
N HIS A 269 -25.71 -12.80 -2.73
CA HIS A 269 -25.24 -12.29 -4.02
C HIS A 269 -24.83 -10.83 -4.00
N VAL A 270 -25.30 -10.03 -3.04
CA VAL A 270 -24.89 -8.61 -2.88
C VAL A 270 -23.90 -8.40 -1.74
N LYS A 271 -23.63 -9.44 -0.94
CA LYS A 271 -22.80 -9.33 0.27
C LYS A 271 -21.41 -8.76 -0.02
N GLU A 272 -20.85 -8.97 -1.21
CA GLU A 272 -19.52 -8.44 -1.60
C GLU A 272 -19.45 -6.90 -1.64
N LEU A 273 -20.60 -6.22 -1.73
CA LEU A 273 -20.73 -4.76 -1.75
C LEU A 273 -20.76 -4.13 -0.34
N PHE A 274 -20.75 -4.94 0.71
CA PHE A 274 -20.83 -4.49 2.10
C PHE A 274 -19.52 -4.79 2.84
N PRO A 275 -18.55 -3.86 2.87
CA PRO A 275 -17.26 -4.12 3.46
C PRO A 275 -17.30 -4.58 4.91
N GLN A 276 -18.28 -4.10 5.70
CA GLN A 276 -18.45 -4.49 7.10
C GLN A 276 -18.74 -5.99 7.26
N ALA A 277 -19.32 -6.65 6.26
CA ALA A 277 -19.69 -8.06 6.32
C ALA A 277 -18.57 -9.01 5.83
N ASN A 278 -17.41 -8.48 5.43
CA ASN A 278 -16.34 -9.21 4.75
C ASN A 278 -14.93 -8.97 5.30
N ILE A 279 -14.78 -8.29 6.44
CA ILE A 279 -13.46 -8.07 7.07
C ILE A 279 -12.97 -9.36 7.73
N ASP A 280 -11.69 -9.69 7.51
CA ASP A 280 -10.96 -10.79 8.14
C ASP A 280 -9.57 -10.35 8.62
N GLU A 281 -8.81 -11.26 9.24
CA GLU A 281 -7.45 -11.00 9.73
C GLU A 281 -6.44 -10.68 8.61
N ASN A 282 -6.81 -10.92 7.34
CA ASN A 282 -5.97 -10.67 6.17
C ASN A 282 -6.20 -9.28 5.54
N PHE A 283 -7.09 -8.47 6.14
CA PHE A 283 -7.30 -7.08 5.73
C PHE A 283 -6.01 -6.25 5.95
N PRO A 284 -5.68 -5.31 5.05
CA PRO A 284 -4.44 -4.55 5.17
C PRO A 284 -4.41 -3.66 6.41
N PRO A 285 -3.21 -3.38 6.97
CA PRO A 285 -3.03 -2.33 7.95
C PRO A 285 -3.70 -1.03 7.50
N THR A 286 -4.47 -0.42 8.40
CA THR A 286 -5.39 0.67 8.06
C THR A 286 -5.21 1.87 8.96
N PHE A 287 -5.15 3.06 8.37
CA PHE A 287 -5.19 4.33 9.09
C PHE A 287 -6.47 5.08 8.74
N LEU A 288 -7.20 5.49 9.77
CA LEU A 288 -8.47 6.19 9.70
C LEU A 288 -8.31 7.60 10.27
N ALA A 289 -8.86 8.59 9.58
CA ALA A 289 -8.91 9.96 10.03
C ALA A 289 -10.29 10.55 9.77
N HIS A 290 -10.90 11.20 10.75
CA HIS A 290 -12.25 11.73 10.62
C HIS A 290 -12.43 12.99 11.47
N GLY A 291 -13.29 13.92 11.04
CA GLY A 291 -13.77 14.99 11.90
C GLY A 291 -14.96 14.53 12.75
N ASP A 292 -15.09 15.01 13.98
CA ASP A 292 -16.24 14.69 14.85
C ASP A 292 -17.48 15.57 14.59
N GLU A 293 -17.34 16.59 13.74
CA GLU A 293 -18.44 17.42 13.25
C GLU A 293 -18.71 17.16 11.75
N ASP A 294 -18.31 16.00 11.23
CA ASP A 294 -18.63 15.58 9.86
C ASP A 294 -20.10 15.17 9.76
N TYR A 295 -20.89 16.05 9.15
CA TYR A 295 -22.32 15.77 8.96
C TYR A 295 -22.62 15.01 7.66
N ILE A 296 -21.68 14.94 6.70
CA ILE A 296 -21.92 14.28 5.41
C ILE A 296 -21.66 12.78 5.51
N VAL A 297 -20.60 12.41 6.22
CA VAL A 297 -20.27 11.03 6.58
C VAL A 297 -19.98 11.05 8.07
N PHE A 298 -20.80 10.37 8.85
CA PHE A 298 -20.68 10.43 10.30
C PHE A 298 -19.40 9.73 10.79
N VAL A 299 -18.80 10.25 11.86
CA VAL A 299 -17.55 9.73 12.45
C VAL A 299 -17.67 8.26 12.84
N GLU A 300 -18.88 7.84 13.23
CA GLU A 300 -19.26 6.48 13.58
C GLU A 300 -18.93 5.47 12.46
N GLU A 301 -18.91 5.90 11.19
CA GLU A 301 -18.47 5.05 10.07
C GLU A 301 -17.00 4.61 10.24
N SER A 302 -16.13 5.53 10.66
CA SER A 302 -14.72 5.23 10.92
C SER A 302 -14.49 4.53 12.25
N GLU A 303 -15.29 4.84 13.27
CA GLU A 303 -15.26 4.13 14.56
C GLU A 303 -15.67 2.66 14.39
N HIS A 304 -16.75 2.39 13.66
CA HIS A 304 -17.20 1.03 13.37
C HIS A 304 -16.12 0.25 12.62
N ASN A 305 -15.59 0.82 11.54
CA ASN A 305 -14.50 0.19 10.77
C ASN A 305 -13.27 -0.09 11.66
N TYR A 306 -12.86 0.86 12.49
CA TYR A 306 -11.75 0.68 13.43
C TYR A 306 -12.00 -0.49 14.39
N GLN A 307 -13.20 -0.57 14.99
CA GLN A 307 -13.58 -1.63 15.91
C GLN A 307 -13.57 -3.01 15.23
N GLN A 308 -14.09 -3.12 14.02
CA GLN A 308 -14.07 -4.37 13.24
C GLN A 308 -12.65 -4.85 12.97
N LEU A 309 -11.77 -3.95 12.53
CA LEU A 309 -10.37 -4.27 12.27
C LEU A 309 -9.61 -4.69 13.54
N GLN A 310 -9.86 -4.01 14.66
CA GLN A 310 -9.29 -4.40 15.95
C GLN A 310 -9.78 -5.78 16.41
N ALA A 311 -11.06 -6.10 16.18
CA ALA A 311 -11.64 -7.39 16.57
C ALA A 311 -10.98 -8.58 15.86
N VAL A 312 -10.55 -8.41 14.59
CA VAL A 312 -9.84 -9.43 13.82
C VAL A 312 -8.30 -9.33 13.93
N GLY A 313 -7.78 -8.44 14.79
CA GLY A 313 -6.34 -8.31 15.05
C GLY A 313 -5.55 -7.59 13.95
N VAL A 314 -6.22 -6.86 13.06
CA VAL A 314 -5.56 -6.06 12.02
C VAL A 314 -4.98 -4.79 12.64
N ARG A 315 -3.72 -4.47 12.31
CA ARG A 315 -3.08 -3.21 12.74
C ARG A 315 -3.89 -2.04 12.20
N SER A 316 -4.54 -1.28 13.08
CA SER A 316 -5.23 -0.06 12.70
C SER A 316 -5.00 1.09 13.66
N GLU A 317 -5.15 2.32 13.15
CA GLU A 317 -5.10 3.57 13.91
C GLU A 317 -6.30 4.43 13.52
N LEU A 318 -6.95 5.07 14.48
CA LEU A 318 -8.04 6.02 14.27
C LEU A 318 -7.69 7.36 14.90
N HIS A 319 -7.77 8.43 14.10
CA HIS A 319 -7.48 9.80 14.52
C HIS A 319 -8.71 10.68 14.27
N VAL A 320 -9.37 11.07 15.35
CA VAL A 320 -10.50 12.01 15.29
C VAL A 320 -9.98 13.44 15.46
N VAL A 321 -10.40 14.35 14.58
CA VAL A 321 -10.01 15.76 14.58
C VAL A 321 -11.16 16.60 15.14
N PRO A 322 -11.03 17.16 16.37
CA PRO A 322 -12.11 17.89 17.00
C PRO A 322 -12.53 19.16 16.27
N GLY A 323 -13.84 19.39 16.14
CA GLY A 323 -14.46 20.52 15.46
C GLY A 323 -14.28 20.53 13.95
N ALA A 324 -13.84 19.40 13.36
CA ALA A 324 -13.64 19.30 11.93
C ALA A 324 -14.87 18.70 11.25
N ASP A 325 -15.29 19.32 10.15
CA ASP A 325 -16.35 18.86 9.25
C ASP A 325 -15.75 18.04 8.09
N HIS A 326 -16.58 17.61 7.14
CA HIS A 326 -16.24 16.79 5.99
C HIS A 326 -15.07 17.37 5.18
N GLY A 327 -14.00 16.58 5.08
CA GLY A 327 -12.73 17.04 4.51
C GLY A 327 -11.67 17.46 5.54
N LEU A 328 -11.94 17.31 6.84
CA LEU A 328 -11.12 17.81 7.95
C LEU A 328 -10.97 19.33 7.93
N VAL A 329 -12.04 20.04 7.59
CA VAL A 329 -12.08 21.50 7.46
C VAL A 329 -13.02 22.13 8.48
N LEU A 330 -12.89 23.42 8.71
CA LEU A 330 -13.86 24.24 9.43
C LEU A 330 -14.91 24.79 8.45
N GLY A 331 -15.96 25.42 8.96
CA GLY A 331 -17.03 26.03 8.14
C GLY A 331 -16.55 27.14 7.19
N ASP A 332 -15.34 27.67 7.35
CA ASP A 332 -14.71 28.62 6.41
C ASP A 332 -13.87 27.93 5.31
N GLY A 333 -13.90 26.59 5.25
CA GLY A 333 -13.20 25.75 4.29
C GLY A 333 -11.70 25.56 4.58
N LYS A 334 -11.15 26.17 5.63
CA LYS A 334 -9.75 25.94 6.03
C LYS A 334 -9.62 24.63 6.78
N LEU A 335 -8.44 24.01 6.71
CA LEU A 335 -8.13 22.84 7.53
C LEU A 335 -8.32 23.13 9.02
N ALA A 336 -8.98 22.21 9.72
CA ALA A 336 -9.16 22.29 11.16
C ALA A 336 -7.82 22.15 11.90
N PRO A 337 -7.68 22.74 13.10
CA PRO A 337 -6.50 22.52 13.94
C PRO A 337 -6.24 21.02 14.17
N GLY A 338 -5.04 20.55 13.83
CA GLY A 338 -4.67 19.13 13.93
C GLY A 338 -4.85 18.32 12.65
N ALA A 339 -5.61 18.81 11.66
CA ALA A 339 -5.80 18.11 10.39
C ALA A 339 -4.49 17.89 9.62
N GLU A 340 -3.61 18.90 9.57
CA GLU A 340 -2.28 18.76 8.93
C GLU A 340 -1.40 17.69 9.61
N GLU A 341 -1.49 17.58 10.93
CA GLU A 341 -0.74 16.60 11.71
C GLU A 341 -1.26 15.18 11.44
N VAL A 342 -2.58 15.01 11.39
CA VAL A 342 -3.20 13.72 11.06
C VAL A 342 -2.90 13.31 9.62
N GLN A 343 -2.89 14.25 8.66
CA GLN A 343 -2.42 14.00 7.30
C GLN A 343 -0.96 13.50 7.28
N ARG A 344 -0.08 14.12 8.08
CA ARG A 344 1.31 13.68 8.23
C ARG A 344 1.41 12.27 8.82
N LEU A 345 0.69 11.98 9.89
CA LEU A 345 0.66 10.67 10.52
C LEU A 345 0.15 9.59 9.56
N GLY A 346 -0.90 9.88 8.78
CA GLY A 346 -1.41 8.99 7.74
C GLY A 346 -0.36 8.70 6.66
N PHE A 347 0.32 9.73 6.17
CA PHE A 347 1.43 9.53 5.23
C PHE A 347 2.54 8.66 5.83
N GLU A 348 2.93 8.89 7.08
CA GLU A 348 3.96 8.10 7.77
C GLU A 348 3.54 6.65 7.98
N PHE A 349 2.29 6.41 8.35
CA PHE A 349 1.72 5.07 8.47
C PHE A 349 1.83 4.32 7.15
N LEU A 350 1.31 4.90 6.07
CA LEU A 350 1.32 4.29 4.74
C LEU A 350 2.75 4.10 4.22
N PHE A 351 3.62 5.08 4.41
CA PHE A 351 5.04 4.99 4.03
C PHE A 351 5.74 3.85 4.77
N SER A 352 5.46 3.70 6.06
CA SER A 352 6.03 2.63 6.89
C SER A 352 5.64 1.25 6.39
N GLU A 353 4.40 1.07 5.91
CA GLU A 353 3.92 -0.21 5.38
C GLU A 353 4.44 -0.48 3.96
N LEU A 354 4.48 0.55 3.11
CA LEU A 354 5.09 0.44 1.78
C LEU A 354 6.57 0.06 1.84
N ILE A 355 7.31 0.48 2.87
CA ILE A 355 8.76 0.26 3.00
C ILE A 355 9.12 -0.82 4.01
N ARG A 356 8.21 -1.21 4.92
CA ARG A 356 8.37 -2.33 5.86
C ARG A 356 8.85 -3.60 5.16
N TYR A 357 8.43 -3.77 3.90
CA TYR A 357 8.71 -4.96 3.10
C TYR A 357 9.85 -4.81 2.09
N ALA A 358 10.86 -3.97 2.37
CA ALA A 358 12.06 -3.90 1.53
C ALA A 358 12.71 -5.29 1.27
N ALA A 359 12.45 -6.29 2.12
CA ALA A 359 12.91 -7.67 1.95
C ALA A 359 11.89 -8.63 1.29
N ALA A 360 10.59 -8.29 1.18
CA ALA A 360 9.60 -9.14 0.49
C ALA A 360 9.89 -9.25 -1.02
N ALA A 361 10.54 -8.25 -1.60
CA ALA A 361 11.04 -8.31 -2.99
C ALA A 361 12.14 -9.37 -3.19
N VAL A 362 12.70 -9.96 -2.11
CA VAL A 362 13.81 -10.93 -2.18
C VAL A 362 13.31 -12.38 -2.06
N ALA A 363 12.09 -12.61 -1.56
CA ALA A 363 11.47 -13.92 -1.46
C ALA A 363 10.55 -14.15 -2.67
N THR A 364 11.14 -14.50 -3.81
CA THR A 364 10.42 -14.82 -5.06
C THR A 364 9.45 -16.01 -4.94
N ASN A 365 9.57 -16.83 -3.88
CA ASN A 365 8.65 -17.92 -3.54
C ASN A 365 8.39 -18.00 -2.01
N PRO A 366 7.22 -17.56 -1.52
CA PRO A 366 6.83 -17.63 -0.10
C PRO A 366 6.79 -19.05 0.48
N GLU A 367 6.55 -20.06 -0.36
CA GLU A 367 6.49 -21.47 0.04
C GLU A 367 7.89 -22.06 0.30
N LYS A 368 8.91 -21.57 -0.41
CA LYS A 368 10.31 -22.03 -0.27
C LYS A 368 11.15 -21.14 0.63
N SER A 369 10.52 -20.25 1.39
CA SER A 369 11.22 -19.29 2.24
C SER A 369 10.63 -19.18 3.63
N SER A 370 11.49 -18.92 4.61
CA SER A 370 11.11 -18.63 5.98
C SER A 370 11.68 -17.29 6.42
N ARG A 371 11.01 -16.65 7.38
CA ARG A 371 11.38 -15.32 7.87
C ARG A 371 11.34 -15.25 9.39
N ALA A 372 12.20 -14.42 9.97
CA ALA A 372 12.09 -14.01 11.36
C ALA A 372 12.43 -12.53 11.52
N HIS A 373 11.78 -11.89 12.49
CA HIS A 373 11.95 -10.48 12.77
C HIS A 373 12.22 -10.25 14.27
N GLY A 374 13.11 -9.30 14.56
CA GLY A 374 13.40 -8.84 15.90
C GLY A 374 13.23 -7.32 15.98
N GLU A 375 12.30 -6.88 16.83
CA GLU A 375 12.05 -5.46 17.06
C GLU A 375 12.82 -4.92 18.25
N TYR A 376 13.23 -3.64 18.16
CA TYR A 376 13.84 -2.89 19.27
C TYR A 376 14.99 -3.64 19.97
N LEU A 377 15.78 -4.41 19.21
CA LEU A 377 16.86 -5.21 19.77
C LEU A 377 17.87 -4.31 20.45
N ARG A 378 18.15 -4.59 21.73
CA ARG A 378 19.07 -3.80 22.56
C ARG A 378 20.53 -4.13 22.28
N THR A 379 20.92 -4.11 21.00
CA THR A 379 22.31 -4.14 20.56
C THR A 379 22.60 -2.90 19.71
N HIS A 380 23.89 -2.61 19.49
CA HIS A 380 24.28 -1.42 18.75
C HIS A 380 24.11 -1.64 17.25
N PHE A 381 23.27 -0.82 16.60
CA PHE A 381 22.97 -0.89 15.16
C PHE A 381 24.20 -1.13 14.28
N LYS A 382 25.26 -0.32 14.45
CA LYS A 382 26.47 -0.42 13.61
C LYS A 382 27.16 -1.78 13.70
N ASN A 383 27.15 -2.40 14.89
CA ASN A 383 27.75 -3.72 15.07
C ASN A 383 26.87 -4.79 14.44
N MET A 384 25.55 -4.71 14.65
CA MET A 384 24.60 -5.65 14.06
C MET A 384 24.65 -5.64 12.53
N ARG A 385 24.79 -4.45 11.91
CA ARG A 385 24.92 -4.33 10.45
C ARG A 385 26.15 -5.06 9.90
N GLU A 386 27.31 -4.95 10.55
CA GLU A 386 28.52 -5.65 10.08
C GLU A 386 28.42 -7.16 10.30
N VAL A 387 27.78 -7.61 11.39
CA VAL A 387 27.45 -9.03 11.61
C VAL A 387 26.54 -9.54 10.50
N ALA A 388 25.42 -8.86 10.24
CA ALA A 388 24.47 -9.22 9.19
C ALA A 388 25.17 -9.35 7.82
N ALA A 389 25.97 -8.35 7.45
CA ALA A 389 26.72 -8.35 6.19
C ALA A 389 27.74 -9.49 6.07
N ALA A 390 28.26 -10.02 7.18
CA ALA A 390 29.18 -11.15 7.18
C ALA A 390 28.46 -12.51 7.07
N LEU A 391 27.15 -12.56 7.33
CA LEU A 391 26.35 -13.78 7.33
C LEU A 391 25.53 -13.97 6.05
N THR A 392 25.13 -12.88 5.40
CA THR A 392 24.35 -12.93 4.16
C THR A 392 25.04 -13.79 3.10
N GLY A 393 24.31 -14.77 2.54
CA GLY A 393 24.78 -15.71 1.53
C GLY A 393 25.38 -17.01 2.08
N LEU A 394 25.52 -17.18 3.39
CA LEU A 394 25.99 -18.44 3.98
C LEU A 394 24.84 -19.45 4.12
N LYS A 395 25.18 -20.75 4.00
CA LYS A 395 24.33 -21.83 4.53
C LYS A 395 24.13 -21.64 6.04
N VAL A 396 22.93 -21.94 6.54
CA VAL A 396 22.56 -21.76 7.96
C VAL A 396 23.52 -22.53 8.88
N ALA A 397 23.85 -23.79 8.57
CA ALA A 397 24.81 -24.58 9.33
C ALA A 397 26.19 -23.90 9.44
N LYS A 398 26.71 -23.37 8.33
CA LYS A 398 27.99 -22.63 8.31
C LYS A 398 27.93 -21.33 9.10
N ALA A 399 26.78 -20.65 9.07
CA ALA A 399 26.54 -19.45 9.85
C ALA A 399 26.62 -19.73 11.36
N TYR A 400 26.05 -20.85 11.85
CA TYR A 400 26.17 -21.24 13.26
C TYR A 400 27.61 -21.47 13.68
N THR A 401 28.38 -22.25 12.93
CA THR A 401 29.80 -22.48 13.21
C THR A 401 30.58 -21.17 13.24
N TYR A 402 30.38 -20.32 12.23
CA TYR A 402 31.06 -19.03 12.16
C TYR A 402 30.72 -18.11 13.34
N LEU A 403 29.44 -18.04 13.74
CA LEU A 403 29.01 -17.23 14.88
C LEU A 403 29.55 -17.79 16.20
N SER A 404 29.62 -19.11 16.36
CA SER A 404 30.25 -19.75 17.53
C SER A 404 31.74 -19.42 17.60
N ASP A 405 32.47 -19.54 16.49
CA ASP A 405 33.89 -19.19 16.42
C ASP A 405 34.15 -17.71 16.70
N VAL A 406 33.22 -16.81 16.33
CA VAL A 406 33.30 -15.39 16.67
C VAL A 406 33.06 -15.16 18.16
N GLN A 407 32.17 -15.93 18.81
CA GLN A 407 31.99 -15.87 20.27
C GLN A 407 33.25 -16.35 21.00
N ASP A 408 33.94 -17.36 20.47
CA ASP A 408 35.21 -17.88 21.00
C ASP A 408 36.44 -17.05 20.57
N HIS A 409 36.23 -15.97 19.81
CA HIS A 409 37.26 -15.10 19.23
C HIS A 409 38.27 -15.81 18.30
N LYS A 410 37.92 -17.00 17.80
CA LYS A 410 38.68 -17.78 16.80
C LYS A 410 38.55 -17.19 15.39
N GLN A 411 37.38 -16.64 15.09
CA GLN A 411 37.11 -15.89 13.85
C GLN A 411 36.62 -14.47 14.17
N ILE A 412 36.64 -13.57 13.19
CA ILE A 412 36.37 -12.14 13.39
C ILE A 412 35.30 -11.61 12.44
N ILE A 413 34.48 -10.66 12.90
CA ILE A 413 33.56 -9.94 12.02
C ILE A 413 34.32 -8.80 11.33
N PRO A 414 34.37 -8.76 9.98
CA PRO A 414 35.00 -7.66 9.26
C PRO A 414 34.15 -6.38 9.37
N PHE A 415 34.77 -5.26 9.76
CA PHE A 415 34.09 -3.96 9.79
C PHE A 415 34.48 -3.17 8.54
N ARG A 416 33.53 -3.00 7.62
CA ARG A 416 33.74 -2.31 6.32
C ARG A 416 33.12 -0.92 6.29
N ARG A 417 31.83 -0.79 6.63
CA ARG A 417 31.13 0.50 6.54
C ARG A 417 31.39 1.36 7.77
N PHE A 418 31.28 0.77 8.96
CA PHE A 418 31.46 1.47 10.23
C PHE A 418 32.85 1.23 10.83
N ALA A 419 33.90 1.50 10.06
CA ALA A 419 35.29 1.17 10.41
C ALA A 419 36.09 2.31 11.11
N GLY A 420 35.44 3.40 11.49
CA GLY A 420 36.04 4.52 12.22
C GLY A 420 36.39 4.13 13.66
N GLY A 421 37.64 4.32 14.09
CA GLY A 421 38.11 3.94 15.43
C GLY A 421 38.18 2.43 15.70
N ILE A 422 38.04 1.59 14.67
CA ILE A 422 38.20 0.13 14.78
C ILE A 422 39.67 -0.23 14.65
N GLY A 423 40.18 -1.03 15.60
CA GLY A 423 41.54 -1.54 15.61
C GLY A 423 41.81 -2.51 14.45
N ARG A 424 43.09 -2.68 14.11
CA ARG A 424 43.51 -3.66 13.11
C ARG A 424 43.70 -5.03 13.75
N ALA A 425 43.30 -6.10 13.07
CA ALA A 425 43.43 -7.47 13.55
C ALA A 425 43.87 -8.40 12.41
N SER A 426 44.82 -9.29 12.69
CA SER A 426 45.38 -10.23 11.71
C SER A 426 44.33 -11.17 11.11
N GLN A 427 43.39 -11.64 11.94
CA GLN A 427 42.26 -12.49 11.51
C GLN A 427 41.38 -11.85 10.44
N ALA A 428 41.36 -10.52 10.33
CA ALA A 428 40.54 -9.80 9.34
C ALA A 428 41.07 -9.97 7.90
N LYS A 429 42.34 -10.40 7.75
CA LYS A 429 43.00 -10.61 6.46
C LYS A 429 42.23 -11.57 5.56
N GLN A 430 41.61 -12.60 6.11
CA GLN A 430 40.79 -13.58 5.36
C GLN A 430 39.63 -12.91 4.60
N PHE A 431 39.15 -11.77 5.10
CA PHE A 431 38.05 -11.00 4.52
C PHE A 431 38.51 -9.84 3.62
N LYS A 432 39.80 -9.83 3.26
CA LYS A 432 40.47 -8.77 2.47
C LYS A 432 40.31 -7.38 3.10
N THR A 433 40.31 -7.31 4.43
CA THR A 433 40.28 -6.06 5.20
C THR A 433 41.29 -6.12 6.34
N THR A 434 41.67 -4.95 6.86
CA THR A 434 42.59 -4.86 8.00
C THR A 434 41.86 -4.67 9.33
N LYS A 435 40.56 -4.37 9.31
CA LYS A 435 39.76 -3.97 10.48
C LYS A 435 38.63 -4.95 10.76
N GLY A 436 38.46 -5.32 12.03
CA GLY A 436 37.39 -6.20 12.50
C GLY A 436 37.28 -6.22 14.02
N ARG A 437 36.19 -6.81 14.54
CA ARG A 437 35.93 -7.01 16.00
C ARG A 437 35.09 -8.26 16.25
N TRP A 438 34.90 -8.59 17.53
CA TRP A 438 34.02 -9.65 18.03
C TRP A 438 32.79 -9.06 18.76
N PRO A 439 31.74 -8.62 18.04
CA PRO A 439 30.56 -7.99 18.64
C PRO A 439 29.61 -9.03 19.28
N GLU A 440 30.02 -9.63 20.39
CA GLU A 440 29.33 -10.76 21.06
C GLU A 440 27.83 -10.54 21.27
N LYS A 441 27.42 -9.33 21.70
CA LYS A 441 26.00 -9.03 21.94
C LYS A 441 25.16 -9.11 20.66
N SER A 442 25.68 -8.59 19.55
CA SER A 442 25.01 -8.69 18.25
C SER A 442 24.97 -10.13 17.76
N VAL A 443 26.05 -10.88 17.97
CA VAL A 443 26.11 -12.31 17.63
C VAL A 443 25.01 -13.08 18.38
N LYS A 444 24.87 -12.89 19.70
CA LYS A 444 23.83 -13.58 20.49
C LYS A 444 22.41 -13.29 19.99
N PHE A 445 22.11 -12.03 19.63
CA PHE A 445 20.78 -11.68 19.10
C PHE A 445 20.51 -12.29 17.72
N ILE A 446 21.50 -12.24 16.80
CA ILE A 446 21.29 -12.77 15.45
C ILE A 446 21.20 -14.30 15.46
N THR A 447 21.99 -15.00 16.29
CA THR A 447 21.91 -16.46 16.44
C THR A 447 20.50 -16.90 16.86
N ARG A 448 19.89 -16.18 17.81
CA ARG A 448 18.51 -16.44 18.25
C ARG A 448 17.49 -16.20 17.13
N LEU A 449 17.70 -15.17 16.32
CA LEU A 449 16.80 -14.87 15.19
C LEU A 449 16.91 -15.89 14.06
N ILE A 450 18.13 -16.33 13.72
CA ILE A 450 18.34 -17.40 12.72
C ILE A 450 17.66 -18.69 13.21
N LYS A 451 17.80 -19.04 14.49
CA LYS A 451 17.12 -20.21 15.07
C LYS A 451 15.60 -20.11 14.99
N ASN A 452 15.05 -18.92 15.19
CA ASN A 452 13.61 -18.68 15.02
C ASN A 452 13.18 -18.83 13.55
N ALA A 453 13.97 -18.29 12.61
CA ALA A 453 13.70 -18.46 11.18
C ALA A 453 13.80 -19.93 10.72
N GLU A 454 14.71 -20.69 11.31
CA GLU A 454 14.85 -22.13 11.11
C GLU A 454 13.62 -22.90 11.63
N SER A 455 13.14 -22.60 12.84
CA SER A 455 11.89 -23.17 13.36
C SER A 455 10.68 -22.83 12.49
N ASN A 456 10.65 -21.64 11.88
CA ASN A 456 9.60 -21.26 10.93
C ASN A 456 9.72 -21.98 9.58
N ALA A 457 10.92 -22.43 9.19
CA ALA A 457 11.12 -23.24 7.99
C ALA A 457 10.63 -24.67 8.21
N ASP A 458 10.96 -25.24 9.37
CA ASP A 458 10.51 -26.58 9.80
C ASP A 458 8.98 -26.66 9.87
N ALA A 459 8.32 -25.63 10.43
CA ALA A 459 6.86 -25.52 10.44
C ALA A 459 6.22 -25.48 9.03
N LYS A 460 6.98 -25.07 8.01
CA LYS A 460 6.57 -25.07 6.60
C LYS A 460 7.02 -26.33 5.85
N SER A 461 7.58 -27.32 6.55
CA SER A 461 8.15 -28.54 5.97
C SER A 461 9.22 -28.26 4.90
N ILE A 462 9.96 -27.16 5.06
CA ILE A 462 11.13 -26.86 4.24
C ILE A 462 12.32 -27.62 4.83
N ASP A 463 13.11 -28.28 4.00
CA ASP A 463 14.32 -28.98 4.44
C ASP A 463 15.30 -27.98 5.07
N VAL A 464 15.59 -28.21 6.35
CA VAL A 464 16.43 -27.36 7.19
C VAL A 464 17.91 -27.48 6.83
N GLU A 465 18.35 -28.63 6.31
CA GLU A 465 19.76 -28.91 6.03
C GLU A 465 20.33 -28.02 4.91
N ASP A 466 19.47 -27.67 3.94
CA ASP A 466 19.84 -26.90 2.76
C ASP A 466 19.35 -25.44 2.77
N LEU A 467 19.05 -24.89 3.95
CA LEU A 467 18.70 -23.49 4.08
C LEU A 467 19.91 -22.57 3.87
N VAL A 468 19.70 -21.54 3.05
CA VAL A 468 20.65 -20.45 2.82
C VAL A 468 20.09 -19.14 3.36
N ILE A 469 20.94 -18.36 4.03
CA ILE A 469 20.61 -17.00 4.45
C ILE A 469 20.60 -16.11 3.21
N LYS A 470 19.42 -15.88 2.64
CA LYS A 470 19.27 -15.06 1.43
C LYS A 470 19.55 -13.59 1.72
N SER A 471 18.99 -13.07 2.81
CA SER A 471 19.19 -11.69 3.22
C SER A 471 19.04 -11.51 4.72
N ILE A 472 19.80 -10.56 5.27
CA ILE A 472 19.60 -10.02 6.60
C ILE A 472 19.58 -8.51 6.48
N VAL A 473 18.46 -7.90 6.87
CA VAL A 473 18.27 -6.44 6.86
C VAL A 473 18.32 -5.93 8.29
N VAL A 474 19.09 -4.86 8.51
CA VAL A 474 19.25 -4.22 9.80
C VAL A 474 18.86 -2.76 9.66
N ASN A 475 17.79 -2.36 10.35
CA ASN A 475 17.29 -1.00 10.38
C ASN A 475 17.54 -0.36 11.75
N GLN A 476 17.73 0.96 11.78
CA GLN A 476 17.82 1.68 13.06
C GLN A 476 16.44 1.67 13.74
N ALA A 477 16.43 1.57 15.06
CA ALA A 477 15.23 1.73 15.87
C ALA A 477 15.28 3.08 16.63
N PRO A 478 14.12 3.61 17.08
CA PRO A 478 14.05 4.81 17.90
C PRO A 478 15.08 4.82 19.04
N LYS A 479 15.82 5.94 19.15
CA LYS A 479 16.91 6.06 20.12
C LYS A 479 16.38 6.11 21.53
N THR A 480 16.96 5.32 22.43
CA THR A 480 16.69 5.43 23.86
C THR A 480 17.52 6.57 24.46
N ARG A 481 16.94 7.34 25.37
CA ARG A 481 17.60 8.51 25.98
C ARG A 481 17.93 8.29 27.46
N ARG A 482 19.14 8.69 27.84
CA ARG A 482 19.60 8.86 29.22
C ARG A 482 20.35 10.19 29.33
N ARG A 483 20.66 10.64 30.55
CA ARG A 483 21.38 11.89 30.79
C ARG A 483 22.84 11.58 31.14
N THR A 484 23.77 12.36 30.56
CA THR A 484 25.17 12.44 30.98
C THR A 484 25.39 13.79 31.64
N TYR A 485 25.68 13.80 32.94
CA TYR A 485 26.05 15.02 33.65
C TYR A 485 27.49 15.41 33.31
N ARG A 486 27.72 16.69 33.07
CA ARG A 486 29.02 17.27 32.69
C ARG A 486 29.36 18.44 33.61
N ALA A 487 30.62 18.87 33.55
CA ALA A 487 31.10 20.04 34.29
C ALA A 487 30.23 21.28 34.02
N HIS A 488 30.21 22.19 35.00
CA HIS A 488 29.43 23.44 34.96
C HIS A 488 27.92 23.23 34.76
N GLY A 489 27.35 22.15 35.33
CA GLY A 489 25.90 21.89 35.30
C GLY A 489 25.34 21.50 33.93
N ARG A 490 26.19 21.26 32.92
CA ARG A 490 25.74 20.87 31.58
C ARG A 490 25.20 19.43 31.60
N ILE A 491 24.11 19.20 30.86
CA ILE A 491 23.51 17.87 30.69
C ILE A 491 23.51 17.50 29.21
N ASN A 492 24.29 16.50 28.83
CA ASN A 492 24.32 15.97 27.47
C ASN A 492 23.46 14.70 27.36
N PRO A 493 22.83 14.45 26.20
CA PRO A 493 22.11 13.21 25.98
C PRO A 493 23.08 12.02 25.83
N TYR A 494 22.79 10.93 26.52
CA TYR A 494 23.35 9.60 26.24
C TYR A 494 22.31 8.80 25.47
N GLN A 495 22.62 8.44 24.22
CA GLN A 495 21.67 7.79 23.32
C GLN A 495 22.01 6.32 23.09
N GLY A 496 21.07 5.42 23.40
CA GLY A 496 21.13 4.06 22.92
C GLY A 496 20.68 3.98 21.47
N HIS A 497 21.32 3.12 20.69
CA HIS A 497 21.08 2.94 19.26
C HIS A 497 20.58 1.50 18.97
N PRO A 498 19.35 1.16 19.40
CA PRO A 498 18.76 -0.14 19.12
C PRO A 498 18.54 -0.34 17.61
N CYS A 499 18.21 -1.56 17.20
CA CYS A 499 17.94 -1.89 15.81
C CYS A 499 16.78 -2.87 15.64
N HIS A 500 16.10 -2.79 14.50
CA HIS A 500 15.24 -3.84 13.99
C HIS A 500 16.06 -4.74 13.07
N VAL A 501 15.81 -6.05 13.13
CA VAL A 501 16.53 -7.02 12.30
C VAL A 501 15.54 -7.98 11.67
N GLU A 502 15.67 -8.18 10.37
CA GLU A 502 14.90 -9.14 9.60
C GLU A 502 15.85 -10.17 8.98
N VAL A 503 15.51 -11.45 9.05
CA VAL A 503 16.25 -12.58 8.48
C VAL A 503 15.33 -13.33 7.55
N ILE A 504 15.81 -13.59 6.33
CA ILE A 504 15.13 -14.44 5.35
C ILE A 504 16.00 -15.63 4.99
N LEU A 505 15.44 -16.82 5.16
CA LEU A 505 16.02 -18.08 4.72
C LEU A 505 15.28 -18.58 3.49
N VAL A 506 16.00 -19.22 2.57
CA VAL A 506 15.43 -19.78 1.34
C VAL A 506 16.04 -21.16 1.14
N ALA A 507 15.21 -22.11 0.70
CA ALA A 507 15.67 -23.42 0.24
C ALA A 507 16.41 -23.27 -1.10
N THR A 508 17.57 -23.90 -1.23
CA THR A 508 18.28 -23.95 -2.52
C THR A 508 17.45 -24.73 -3.54
N ASP A 509 17.21 -24.18 -4.73
CA ASP A 509 16.65 -24.97 -5.84
C ASP A 509 17.72 -25.96 -6.31
N SER A 510 17.42 -27.26 -6.26
CA SER A 510 18.27 -28.28 -6.87
C SER A 510 18.28 -28.09 -8.39
N GLU A 511 19.39 -27.65 -8.96
CA GLU A 511 19.57 -27.67 -10.42
C GLU A 511 19.50 -29.12 -10.93
N VAL A 512 18.42 -29.46 -11.62
CA VAL A 512 18.34 -30.74 -12.36
C VAL A 512 19.18 -30.57 -13.63
N GLU A 513 20.25 -31.35 -13.77
CA GLU A 513 21.03 -31.37 -15.01
C GLU A 513 20.10 -31.63 -16.21
N ARG A 514 20.16 -30.74 -17.20
CA ARG A 514 19.41 -30.87 -18.45
C ARG A 514 19.83 -32.18 -19.15
N SER A 515 18.87 -33.05 -19.45
CA SER A 515 19.13 -34.34 -20.12
C SER A 515 19.92 -34.14 -21.42
N LYS A 516 21.09 -34.77 -21.56
CA LYS A 516 21.92 -34.73 -22.77
C LYS A 516 21.34 -35.52 -23.95
N ASP A 517 20.22 -36.21 -23.76
CA ASP A 517 19.64 -37.11 -24.77
C ASP A 517 18.95 -36.39 -25.94
N LYS A 518 18.72 -35.07 -25.88
CA LYS A 518 18.10 -34.32 -26.98
C LYS A 518 19.09 -33.74 -28.02
N ASP A 519 20.39 -33.75 -27.74
CA ASP A 519 21.39 -33.19 -28.67
C ASP A 519 22.01 -34.25 -29.61
N ALA A 520 21.74 -35.54 -29.37
CA ALA A 520 22.30 -36.64 -30.17
C ALA A 520 21.60 -36.85 -31.54
N VAL A 521 20.44 -36.22 -31.80
CA VAL A 521 19.70 -36.41 -33.06
C VAL A 521 19.78 -35.19 -33.99
N ALA A 522 20.19 -34.01 -33.49
CA ALA A 522 20.12 -32.76 -34.26
C ALA A 522 21.47 -32.22 -34.78
N THR A 523 22.61 -32.79 -34.40
CA THR A 523 23.93 -32.14 -34.58
C THR A 523 24.86 -32.78 -35.63
N THR A 524 24.40 -33.70 -36.48
CA THR A 524 25.31 -34.39 -37.43
C THR A 524 25.15 -34.08 -38.91
N SER A 525 24.23 -33.20 -39.36
CA SER A 525 24.01 -33.04 -40.82
C SER A 525 24.38 -31.69 -41.45
N LEU A 526 24.67 -30.63 -40.67
CA LEU A 526 24.85 -29.28 -41.26
C LEU A 526 25.99 -28.42 -40.67
N ALA A 527 26.83 -28.96 -39.80
CA ALA A 527 28.01 -28.23 -39.33
C ALA A 527 29.10 -28.18 -40.42
N GLY A 528 29.52 -26.98 -40.83
CA GLY A 528 30.70 -26.76 -41.69
C GLY A 528 30.43 -26.33 -43.15
N LEU A 529 29.18 -26.17 -43.57
CA LEU A 529 28.83 -25.76 -44.95
C LEU A 529 28.57 -24.26 -45.04
N ASN A 530 29.09 -23.60 -46.09
CA ASN A 530 28.84 -22.17 -46.29
C ASN A 530 27.39 -21.90 -46.77
N ARG A 531 26.90 -20.67 -46.58
CA ARG A 531 25.51 -20.27 -46.89
C ARG A 531 25.01 -20.69 -48.30
N ARG A 532 25.85 -20.68 -49.33
CA ARG A 532 25.48 -21.13 -50.69
C ARG A 532 25.30 -22.64 -50.78
N GLN A 533 26.10 -23.41 -50.07
CA GLN A 533 26.00 -24.89 -50.06
C GLN A 533 24.75 -25.36 -49.31
N VAL A 534 24.39 -24.66 -48.22
CA VAL A 534 23.15 -24.92 -47.47
C VAL A 534 21.91 -24.59 -48.32
N ALA A 535 21.93 -23.48 -49.08
CA ALA A 535 20.84 -23.11 -49.97
C ALA A 535 20.63 -24.12 -51.11
N ARG A 536 21.73 -24.61 -51.70
CA ARG A 536 21.67 -25.61 -52.79
C ARG A 536 21.08 -26.95 -52.32
N ARG A 537 21.49 -27.44 -51.14
CA ARG A 537 20.94 -28.69 -50.57
C ARG A 537 19.47 -28.56 -50.15
N ARG A 538 19.02 -27.39 -49.71
CA ARG A 538 17.59 -27.14 -49.45
C ARG A 538 16.75 -27.18 -50.73
N ILE A 539 17.29 -26.67 -51.84
CA ILE A 539 16.62 -26.71 -53.15
C ILE A 539 16.58 -28.14 -53.73
N GLU A 540 17.64 -28.94 -53.55
CA GLU A 540 17.66 -30.35 -53.94
C GLU A 540 16.70 -31.20 -53.09
N ALA A 541 16.67 -30.99 -51.78
CA ALA A 541 15.73 -31.69 -50.88
C ALA A 541 14.27 -31.34 -51.19
N ALA A 542 13.98 -30.10 -51.58
CA ALA A 542 12.64 -29.67 -52.00
C ALA A 542 12.24 -30.16 -53.41
N ARG A 543 13.16 -30.75 -54.18
CA ARG A 543 12.88 -31.37 -55.48
C ARG A 543 12.70 -32.89 -55.39
N THR A 544 13.02 -33.49 -54.24
CA THR A 544 12.93 -34.94 -54.00
C THR A 544 11.89 -35.33 -52.96
N ALA A 545 11.22 -34.35 -52.34
CA ALA A 545 9.95 -34.49 -51.64
C ALA A 545 8.82 -34.02 -52.56
#